data_AF-A0AAV9EXY4-F1
#
_entry.id   AF-A0AAV9EXY4-F1
#
_cell.length_a   1.000
_cell.length_b   1.000
_cell.length_c   1.000
_cell.angle_alpha   90.00
_cell.angle_beta   90.00
_cell.angle_gamma   90.00
#
_symmetry.space_group_name_H-M   'P 1'
#
loop_
_entity.id
_entity.type
_entity.pdbx_description
1 polymer ?
#
loop_
_entity_poly.entity_id
_entity_poly.type
_entity_poly.pdbx_seq_one_letter_code
_entity_poly.pdbx_strand_id
1 'polypeptide(L)'
;MRLLLLLLLLHNVSLTMSSSPCEFPAIFNFGDSNSDTGGLSAAFGPAPPPNGETFFGRPAGRYSDGRLIIDFIAQSLGLPHLNAYLDSVGTNFTHGANFATAGSTIRPQNTTLFQSGYSPFSLDVQTWQFTQFKSRSKFAYDQGGVYKGLLPEEDYFAKALYTFDIGQNDLTAGYFLDMSTEQVKAYIPDVLEKFTIAIESIYGQGGRSFWIHNTGPFGCLPYILDNLHILSGSEVDLAGCGSPFNDVAKSFNAKLKETVARLQKTLPSAVFTYVDVYSIKYDLISQARIMGLGTLYWRVAGTVEV
;
A
#
# COMPACT_ATOMS: atom_id res chain seq x y z
N MET A 1 -51.71 6.70 35.83
CA MET A 1 -50.75 7.82 35.96
C MET A 1 -49.35 7.40 36.44
N ARG A 2 -48.94 6.12 36.36
CA ARG A 2 -47.55 5.67 36.63
C ARG A 2 -46.83 5.08 35.41
N LEU A 3 -47.55 4.77 34.33
CA LEU A 3 -46.97 4.23 33.09
C LEU A 3 -46.52 5.30 32.08
N LEU A 4 -47.13 6.51 32.11
CA LEU A 4 -46.74 7.63 31.24
C LEU A 4 -45.47 8.36 31.69
N LEU A 5 -45.06 8.22 32.97
CA LEU A 5 -43.84 8.84 33.50
C LEU A 5 -42.57 8.07 33.14
N LEU A 6 -42.67 6.77 32.83
CA LEU A 6 -41.52 5.97 32.37
C LEU A 6 -41.19 6.16 30.88
N LEU A 7 -42.16 6.56 30.06
CA LEU A 7 -41.95 6.80 28.63
C LEU A 7 -41.28 8.17 28.33
N LEU A 8 -41.31 9.11 29.27
CA LEU A 8 -40.67 10.43 29.14
C LEU A 8 -39.19 10.44 29.55
N LEU A 9 -38.68 9.36 30.16
CA LEU A 9 -37.28 9.25 30.59
C LEU A 9 -36.34 8.62 29.52
N LEU A 10 -36.88 8.19 28.38
CA LEU A 10 -36.09 7.57 27.30
C LEU A 10 -35.70 8.53 26.17
N HIS A 11 -35.96 9.84 26.31
CA HIS A 11 -35.77 10.81 25.22
C HIS A 11 -34.48 11.65 25.29
N ASN A 12 -33.51 11.36 26.15
CA ASN A 12 -32.24 12.11 26.18
C ASN A 12 -31.03 11.24 26.52
N VAL A 13 -30.73 10.27 25.66
CA VAL A 13 -29.35 9.84 25.48
C VAL A 13 -28.99 10.08 24.01
N SER A 14 -28.77 11.34 23.67
CA SER A 14 -27.94 11.64 22.51
C SER A 14 -26.55 11.14 22.87
N LEU A 15 -26.17 9.98 22.34
CA LEU A 15 -24.77 9.61 22.17
C LEU A 15 -24.18 10.66 21.24
N THR A 16 -23.68 11.75 21.80
CA THR A 16 -22.70 12.58 21.12
C THR A 16 -21.46 11.71 21.01
N MET A 17 -21.40 10.90 19.94
CA MET A 17 -20.12 10.47 19.43
C MET A 17 -19.40 11.75 19.03
N SER A 18 -18.58 12.27 19.93
CA SER A 18 -17.53 13.20 19.55
C SER A 18 -16.59 12.39 18.66
N SER A 19 -16.92 12.24 17.38
CA SER A 19 -15.91 11.94 16.38
C SER A 19 -15.11 13.22 16.28
N SER A 20 -14.13 13.40 17.17
CA SER A 20 -13.01 14.25 16.83
C SER A 20 -12.59 13.80 15.43
N PRO A 21 -12.52 14.70 14.43
CA PRO A 21 -12.15 14.29 13.09
C PRO A 21 -10.83 13.51 13.18
N CYS A 22 -10.70 12.46 12.36
CA CYS A 22 -9.46 11.72 12.28
C CYS A 22 -8.43 12.61 11.58
N GLU A 23 -7.78 13.48 12.35
CA GLU A 23 -6.88 14.51 11.84
C GLU A 23 -5.45 13.95 11.75
N PHE A 24 -5.05 13.61 10.53
CA PHE A 24 -3.67 13.31 10.20
C PHE A 24 -3.05 14.52 9.49
N PRO A 25 -2.00 15.15 10.03
CA PRO A 25 -1.36 16.29 9.36
C PRO A 25 -0.45 15.86 8.21
N ALA A 26 -0.10 14.58 8.13
CA ALA A 26 0.76 14.03 7.08
C ALA A 26 0.50 12.54 6.87
N ILE A 27 0.88 12.04 5.69
CA ILE A 27 0.93 10.61 5.36
C ILE A 27 2.35 10.24 4.93
N PHE A 28 2.89 9.17 5.51
CA PHE A 28 4.12 8.54 5.06
C PHE A 28 3.79 7.18 4.47
N ASN A 29 3.88 7.06 3.14
CA ASN A 29 3.47 5.85 2.42
C ASN A 29 4.67 4.96 2.06
N PHE A 30 4.51 3.66 2.29
CA PHE A 30 5.45 2.60 1.93
C PHE A 30 4.71 1.58 1.09
N GLY A 31 5.35 1.00 0.08
CA GLY A 31 4.61 0.14 -0.80
C GLY A 31 5.29 -0.27 -2.09
N ASP A 32 4.47 -0.83 -2.97
CA ASP A 32 4.82 -1.16 -4.34
C ASP A 32 4.05 -0.31 -5.37
N SER A 33 3.86 -0.83 -6.58
CA SER A 33 3.18 -0.16 -7.69
C SER A 33 1.74 0.24 -7.38
N ASN A 34 1.06 -0.42 -6.42
CA ASN A 34 -0.30 -0.07 -6.02
C ASN A 34 -0.40 1.33 -5.38
N SER A 35 0.73 1.86 -4.89
CA SER A 35 0.79 3.17 -4.24
C SER A 35 1.96 4.04 -4.70
N ASP A 36 2.78 3.62 -5.68
CA ASP A 36 3.91 4.39 -6.21
C ASP A 36 3.46 5.65 -6.96
N THR A 37 3.75 6.82 -6.40
CA THR A 37 3.40 8.13 -6.99
C THR A 37 4.47 8.70 -7.93
N GLY A 38 5.52 7.95 -8.26
CA GLY A 38 6.63 8.40 -9.11
C GLY A 38 8.03 7.96 -8.67
N GLY A 39 8.16 7.20 -7.59
CA GLY A 39 9.43 6.78 -7.02
C GLY A 39 10.28 5.93 -7.96
N LEU A 40 9.71 4.88 -8.58
CA LEU A 40 10.46 4.12 -9.58
C LEU A 40 10.80 5.01 -10.79
N SER A 41 9.84 5.86 -11.18
CA SER A 41 9.99 6.73 -12.34
C SER A 41 11.11 7.76 -12.19
N ALA A 42 11.26 8.33 -11.00
CA ALA A 42 12.31 9.30 -10.69
C ALA A 42 13.71 8.67 -10.75
N ALA A 43 13.82 7.36 -10.45
CA ALA A 43 15.08 6.65 -10.45
C ALA A 43 15.45 6.04 -11.82
N PHE A 44 14.47 5.50 -12.55
CA PHE A 44 14.73 4.63 -13.71
C PHE A 44 14.06 5.06 -15.02
N GLY A 45 13.24 6.11 -15.00
CA GLY A 45 12.57 6.64 -16.20
C GLY A 45 11.06 6.49 -16.16
N PRO A 46 10.34 7.19 -17.06
CA PRO A 46 8.89 7.33 -16.99
C PRO A 46 8.16 6.01 -17.13
N ALA A 47 7.05 5.85 -16.39
CA ALA A 47 6.09 4.78 -16.65
C ALA A 47 5.53 4.95 -18.09
N PRO A 48 5.50 3.90 -18.91
CA PRO A 48 5.09 3.99 -20.31
C PRO A 48 3.57 4.23 -20.45
N PRO A 49 3.07 4.71 -21.60
CA PRO A 49 1.62 4.75 -21.86
C PRO A 49 0.96 3.39 -21.62
N PRO A 50 -0.31 3.34 -21.14
CA PRO A 50 -1.27 4.44 -20.99
C PRO A 50 -1.19 5.17 -19.63
N ASN A 51 -0.10 5.01 -18.89
CA ASN A 51 0.00 5.53 -17.53
C ASN A 51 -0.09 7.08 -17.48
N GLY A 52 -1.02 7.59 -16.66
CA GLY A 52 -1.32 9.01 -16.47
C GLY A 52 -2.24 9.66 -17.49
N GLU A 53 -2.72 8.94 -18.51
CA GLU A 53 -3.55 9.51 -19.59
C GLU A 53 -4.89 10.10 -19.12
N THR A 54 -5.62 9.45 -18.21
CA THR A 54 -7.02 9.81 -17.89
C THR A 54 -7.16 10.93 -16.87
N PHE A 55 -6.26 11.02 -15.89
CA PHE A 55 -6.32 12.05 -14.85
C PHE A 55 -5.25 13.14 -15.00
N PHE A 56 -4.01 12.75 -15.31
CA PHE A 56 -2.89 13.70 -15.37
C PHE A 56 -2.65 14.25 -16.78
N GLY A 57 -3.16 13.59 -17.82
CA GLY A 57 -2.99 13.95 -19.23
C GLY A 57 -1.55 13.80 -19.74
N ARG A 58 -0.67 13.17 -18.96
CA ARG A 58 0.74 12.93 -19.26
C ARG A 58 1.31 11.84 -18.34
N PRO A 59 2.46 11.23 -18.66
CA PRO A 59 3.16 10.35 -17.74
C PRO A 59 3.40 11.04 -16.39
N ALA A 60 2.84 10.46 -15.33
CA ALA A 60 2.95 10.96 -13.96
C ALA A 60 3.81 10.04 -13.07
N GLY A 61 4.53 9.08 -13.68
CA GLY A 61 5.39 8.13 -12.98
C GLY A 61 4.66 7.02 -12.22
N ARG A 62 3.35 6.87 -12.44
CA ARG A 62 2.45 5.94 -11.72
C ARG A 62 2.10 4.77 -12.63
N TYR A 63 1.99 3.56 -12.09
CA TYR A 63 1.47 2.40 -12.86
C TYR A 63 -0.06 2.36 -12.81
N SER A 64 -0.67 3.46 -13.23
CA SER A 64 -2.11 3.68 -13.36
C SER A 64 -2.34 4.72 -14.46
N ASP A 65 -3.43 4.61 -15.21
CA ASP A 65 -3.86 5.61 -16.19
C ASP A 65 -4.30 6.92 -15.49
N GLY A 66 -4.54 6.88 -14.18
CA GLY A 66 -4.89 8.05 -13.40
C GLY A 66 -4.42 7.98 -11.94
N ARG A 67 -5.36 8.18 -11.03
CA ARG A 67 -5.10 8.21 -9.57
C ARG A 67 -4.87 6.82 -9.00
N LEU A 68 -4.22 6.78 -7.85
CA LEU A 68 -3.97 5.59 -7.03
C LEU A 68 -4.83 5.64 -5.76
N ILE A 69 -5.00 4.51 -5.07
CA ILE A 69 -5.76 4.45 -3.81
C ILE A 69 -5.24 5.48 -2.79
N ILE A 70 -3.93 5.67 -2.72
CA ILE A 70 -3.29 6.65 -1.82
C ILE A 70 -3.73 8.10 -2.09
N ASP A 71 -4.08 8.46 -3.33
CA ASP A 71 -4.59 9.80 -3.64
C ASP A 71 -5.99 10.01 -3.03
N PHE A 72 -6.83 8.97 -3.07
CA PHE A 72 -8.16 9.02 -2.47
C PHE A 72 -8.10 9.05 -0.94
N ILE A 73 -7.14 8.34 -0.34
CA ILE A 73 -6.86 8.41 1.10
C ILE A 73 -6.46 9.84 1.47
N ALA A 74 -5.48 10.42 0.78
CA ALA A 74 -5.04 11.80 1.03
C ALA A 74 -6.19 12.80 0.87
N GLN A 75 -6.96 12.69 -0.21
CA GLN A 75 -8.14 13.53 -0.46
C GLN A 75 -9.18 13.42 0.66
N SER A 76 -9.44 12.22 1.17
CA SER A 76 -10.41 12.01 2.26
C SER A 76 -9.97 12.62 3.59
N LEU A 77 -8.66 12.81 3.78
CA LEU A 77 -8.06 13.48 4.93
C LEU A 77 -7.85 14.98 4.71
N GLY A 78 -8.27 15.53 3.55
CA GLY A 78 -8.06 16.93 3.21
C GLY A 78 -6.61 17.29 2.88
N LEU A 79 -5.77 16.30 2.58
CA LEU A 79 -4.35 16.47 2.26
C LEU A 79 -4.12 16.50 0.73
N PRO A 80 -3.05 17.16 0.25
CA PRO A 80 -2.66 17.08 -1.15
C PRO A 80 -2.18 15.67 -1.53
N HIS A 81 -2.12 15.38 -2.83
CA HIS A 81 -1.48 14.14 -3.31
C HIS A 81 -0.02 14.10 -2.88
N LEU A 82 0.45 12.92 -2.47
CA LEU A 82 1.83 12.74 -2.03
C LEU A 82 2.81 12.84 -3.21
N ASN A 83 3.93 13.51 -2.97
CA ASN A 83 5.10 13.46 -3.84
C ASN A 83 5.95 12.22 -3.54
N ALA A 84 6.60 11.66 -4.56
CA ALA A 84 7.57 10.60 -4.37
C ALA A 84 8.82 11.14 -3.68
N TYR A 85 9.36 10.38 -2.73
CA TYR A 85 10.59 10.75 -2.00
C TYR A 85 11.78 10.98 -2.94
N LEU A 86 11.83 10.27 -4.06
CA LEU A 86 12.92 10.33 -5.03
C LEU A 86 12.79 11.46 -6.05
N ASP A 87 11.66 12.18 -6.08
CA ASP A 87 11.49 13.32 -6.98
C ASP A 87 12.38 14.49 -6.55
N SER A 88 13.12 15.06 -7.51
CA SER A 88 14.10 16.13 -7.25
C SER A 88 13.58 17.55 -7.49
N VAL A 89 12.58 17.73 -8.36
CA VAL A 89 12.12 19.05 -8.82
C VAL A 89 10.65 19.26 -8.44
N GLY A 90 10.37 20.40 -7.80
CA GLY A 90 9.00 20.84 -7.51
C GLY A 90 8.28 20.04 -6.43
N THR A 91 9.01 19.26 -5.63
CA THR A 91 8.45 18.46 -4.55
C THR A 91 8.04 19.30 -3.36
N ASN A 92 6.89 18.98 -2.78
CA ASN A 92 6.45 19.51 -1.51
C ASN A 92 6.15 18.34 -0.57
N PHE A 93 6.91 18.26 0.53
CA PHE A 93 6.76 17.20 1.51
C PHE A 93 6.12 17.69 2.82
N THR A 94 5.54 18.89 2.87
CA THR A 94 4.92 19.44 4.08
C THR A 94 3.91 18.49 4.72
N HIS A 95 3.15 17.75 3.91
CA HIS A 95 2.15 16.78 4.36
C HIS A 95 2.61 15.32 4.18
N GLY A 96 3.92 15.09 4.20
CA GLY A 96 4.53 13.78 4.14
C GLY A 96 5.06 13.42 2.76
N ALA A 97 5.50 12.17 2.61
CA ALA A 97 6.24 11.69 1.45
C ALA A 97 5.87 10.24 1.14
N ASN A 98 6.03 9.87 -0.13
CA ASN A 98 5.80 8.51 -0.59
C ASN A 98 7.11 7.81 -0.94
N PHE A 99 7.41 6.71 -0.24
CA PHE A 99 8.60 5.88 -0.41
C PHE A 99 8.33 4.65 -1.28
N ALA A 100 7.07 4.38 -1.65
CA ALA A 100 6.71 3.25 -2.49
C ALA A 100 7.37 3.34 -3.87
N THR A 101 7.79 2.20 -4.42
CA THR A 101 8.25 2.11 -5.80
C THR A 101 7.68 0.87 -6.48
N ALA A 102 7.32 0.97 -7.75
CA ALA A 102 6.78 -0.15 -8.50
C ALA A 102 7.73 -1.35 -8.52
N GLY A 103 7.19 -2.56 -8.34
CA GLY A 103 7.99 -3.79 -8.25
C GLY A 103 8.73 -3.98 -6.92
N SER A 104 8.51 -3.14 -5.90
CA SER A 104 9.11 -3.34 -4.58
C SER A 104 8.61 -4.59 -3.89
N THR A 105 9.55 -5.27 -3.23
CA THR A 105 9.34 -6.42 -2.35
C THR A 105 9.62 -6.04 -0.90
N ILE A 106 9.04 -6.77 0.05
CA ILE A 106 9.37 -6.66 1.47
C ILE A 106 10.81 -7.13 1.69
N ARG A 107 11.19 -8.27 1.11
CA ARG A 107 12.56 -8.78 1.15
C ARG A 107 13.39 -8.22 0.00
N PRO A 108 14.65 -7.81 0.22
CA PRO A 108 15.54 -7.45 -0.88
C PRO A 108 15.76 -8.66 -1.81
N GLN A 109 15.80 -8.39 -3.11
CA GLN A 109 16.10 -9.39 -4.14
C GLN A 109 17.60 -9.42 -4.42
N ASN A 110 18.15 -10.61 -4.71
CA ASN A 110 19.55 -10.80 -5.09
C ASN A 110 19.79 -10.58 -6.60
N THR A 111 18.92 -9.82 -7.26
CA THR A 111 18.96 -9.51 -8.69
C THR A 111 18.79 -8.02 -8.90
N THR A 112 19.26 -7.51 -10.03
CA THR A 112 19.05 -6.12 -10.43
C THR A 112 17.67 -5.94 -11.07
N LEU A 113 17.18 -4.69 -11.12
CA LEU A 113 15.97 -4.31 -11.84
C LEU A 113 15.96 -4.86 -13.28
N PHE A 114 17.08 -4.75 -14.00
CA PHE A 114 17.18 -5.21 -15.39
C PHE A 114 17.22 -6.74 -15.55
N GLN A 115 17.41 -7.49 -14.47
CA GLN A 115 17.42 -8.95 -14.51
C GLN A 115 16.07 -9.56 -14.14
N SER A 116 15.33 -8.93 -13.22
CA SER A 116 14.12 -9.52 -12.64
C SER A 116 12.89 -8.62 -12.67
N GLY A 117 13.05 -7.34 -13.03
CA GLY A 117 11.98 -6.34 -12.95
C GLY A 117 11.66 -5.87 -11.52
N TYR A 118 12.30 -6.42 -10.48
CA TYR A 118 12.06 -5.99 -9.10
C TYR A 118 12.84 -4.72 -8.76
N SER A 119 12.18 -3.82 -8.04
CA SER A 119 12.79 -2.57 -7.60
C SER A 119 13.93 -2.83 -6.61
N PRO A 120 15.06 -2.12 -6.71
CA PRO A 120 16.10 -2.14 -5.69
C PRO A 120 15.68 -1.43 -4.40
N PHE A 121 14.52 -0.77 -4.37
CA PHE A 121 13.98 -0.11 -3.19
C PHE A 121 12.98 -1.04 -2.46
N SER A 122 13.50 -2.13 -1.89
CA SER A 122 12.72 -3.01 -1.00
C SER A 122 12.30 -2.28 0.29
N LEU A 123 11.40 -2.88 1.07
CA LEU A 123 10.80 -2.21 2.24
C LEU A 123 11.83 -1.72 3.27
N ASP A 124 12.93 -2.44 3.46
CA ASP A 124 14.06 -2.01 4.28
C ASP A 124 14.70 -0.73 3.74
N VAL A 125 14.95 -0.66 2.43
CA VAL A 125 15.46 0.53 1.75
C VAL A 125 14.48 1.70 1.86
N GLN A 126 13.18 1.47 1.67
CA GLN A 126 12.15 2.51 1.87
C GLN A 126 12.15 3.01 3.32
N THR A 127 12.36 2.13 4.30
CA THR A 127 12.49 2.49 5.72
C THR A 127 13.77 3.29 5.98
N TRP A 128 14.88 2.98 5.31
CA TRP A 128 16.10 3.78 5.39
C TRP A 128 15.91 5.17 4.76
N GLN A 129 15.23 5.25 3.61
CA GLN A 129 14.85 6.51 2.98
C GLN A 129 14.01 7.37 3.92
N PHE A 130 13.00 6.79 4.59
CA PHE A 130 12.22 7.49 5.61
C PHE A 130 13.08 7.98 6.77
N THR A 131 13.99 7.15 7.27
CA THR A 131 14.91 7.53 8.37
C THR A 131 15.78 8.73 7.98
N GLN A 132 16.33 8.71 6.76
CA GLN A 132 17.11 9.82 6.22
C GLN A 132 16.23 11.06 6.00
N PHE A 133 15.05 10.89 5.42
CA PHE A 133 14.08 11.95 5.17
C PHE A 133 13.72 12.67 6.47
N LYS A 134 13.33 11.94 7.52
CA LYS A 134 12.96 12.51 8.82
C LYS A 134 14.12 13.32 9.42
N SER A 135 15.31 12.74 9.48
CA SER A 135 16.48 13.39 10.07
C SER A 135 16.87 14.66 9.32
N ARG A 136 16.92 14.60 7.98
CA ARG A 136 17.29 15.75 7.13
C ARG A 136 16.20 16.81 7.10
N SER A 137 14.94 16.41 7.16
CA SER A 137 13.81 17.34 7.20
C SER A 137 13.87 18.22 8.44
N LYS A 138 14.12 17.62 9.62
CA LYS A 138 14.29 18.38 10.86
C LYS A 138 15.41 19.42 10.73
N PHE A 139 16.59 18.99 10.28
CA PHE A 139 17.74 19.89 10.14
C PHE A 139 17.46 21.05 9.17
N ALA A 140 16.86 20.78 8.00
CA ALA A 140 16.55 21.81 7.03
C ALA A 140 15.40 22.72 7.49
N TYR A 141 14.38 22.19 8.15
CA TYR A 141 13.27 22.96 8.73
C TYR A 141 13.77 24.01 9.74
N ASP A 142 14.74 23.63 10.59
CA ASP A 142 15.36 24.51 11.58
C ASP A 142 16.16 25.66 10.96
N GLN A 143 16.61 25.53 9.69
CA GLN A 143 17.25 26.64 8.96
C GLN A 143 16.26 27.73 8.52
N GLY A 144 14.95 27.45 8.54
CA GLY A 144 13.93 28.41 8.16
C GLY A 144 13.80 28.65 6.65
N GLY A 145 13.26 29.81 6.28
CA GLY A 145 13.07 30.20 4.88
C GLY A 145 12.12 29.27 4.12
N VAL A 146 12.50 28.90 2.89
CA VAL A 146 11.68 28.06 2.00
C VAL A 146 11.42 26.67 2.58
N TYR A 147 12.32 26.13 3.41
CA TYR A 147 12.21 24.79 3.97
C TYR A 147 11.00 24.62 4.89
N LYS A 148 10.56 25.67 5.60
CA LYS A 148 9.35 25.62 6.43
C LYS A 148 8.07 25.40 5.62
N GLY A 149 8.07 25.79 4.34
CA GLY A 149 6.93 25.62 3.43
C GLY A 149 7.01 24.37 2.55
N LEU A 150 8.07 23.56 2.67
CA LEU A 150 8.31 22.38 1.83
C LEU A 150 8.54 21.09 2.64
N LEU A 151 8.71 21.17 3.95
CA LEU A 151 9.03 20.02 4.81
C LEU A 151 8.02 19.92 5.97
N PRO A 152 7.79 18.70 6.50
CA PRO A 152 6.87 18.51 7.62
C PRO A 152 7.40 19.15 8.90
N GLU A 153 6.47 19.61 9.74
CA GLU A 153 6.78 19.96 11.13
C GLU A 153 7.22 18.71 11.91
N GLU A 154 8.04 18.89 12.96
CA GLU A 154 8.61 17.77 13.71
C GLU A 154 7.54 16.89 14.37
N ASP A 155 6.46 17.48 14.87
CA ASP A 155 5.37 16.76 15.51
C ASP A 155 4.48 16.00 14.50
N TYR A 156 4.52 16.35 13.21
CA TYR A 156 3.76 15.64 12.18
C TYR A 156 4.22 14.18 12.09
N PHE A 157 5.51 13.89 12.27
CA PHE A 157 6.01 12.52 12.29
C PHE A 157 5.35 11.68 13.40
N ALA A 158 5.08 12.24 14.58
CA ALA A 158 4.41 11.49 15.64
C ALA A 158 2.89 11.33 15.41
N LYS A 159 2.30 12.24 14.64
CA LYS A 159 0.85 12.33 14.39
C LYS A 159 0.43 11.76 13.03
N ALA A 160 1.36 11.41 12.15
CA ALA A 160 1.08 11.00 10.78
C ALA A 160 0.41 9.62 10.67
N LEU A 161 -0.24 9.40 9.53
CA LEU A 161 -0.67 8.09 9.09
C LEU A 161 0.45 7.40 8.30
N TYR A 162 0.78 6.18 8.68
CA TYR A 162 1.78 5.35 8.02
C TYR A 162 1.10 4.25 7.23
N THR A 163 1.12 4.31 5.90
CA THR A 163 0.38 3.39 5.02
C THR A 163 1.32 2.36 4.39
N PHE A 164 0.84 1.12 4.26
CA PHE A 164 1.59 -0.01 3.68
C PHE A 164 0.71 -0.79 2.70
N ASP A 165 1.16 -0.88 1.44
CA ASP A 165 0.60 -1.76 0.42
C ASP A 165 1.75 -2.47 -0.30
N ILE A 166 2.15 -3.64 0.23
CA ILE A 166 3.35 -4.36 -0.18
C ILE A 166 3.25 -5.86 0.16
N GLY A 167 4.00 -6.68 -0.56
CA GLY A 167 4.15 -8.12 -0.29
C GLY A 167 3.68 -9.02 -1.43
N GLN A 168 2.88 -8.50 -2.36
CA GLN A 168 2.45 -9.25 -3.56
C GLN A 168 3.63 -9.61 -4.47
N ASN A 169 4.58 -8.69 -4.63
CA ASN A 169 5.79 -8.95 -5.41
C ASN A 169 6.67 -10.02 -4.76
N ASP A 170 6.69 -10.17 -3.43
CA ASP A 170 7.42 -11.25 -2.78
C ASP A 170 6.86 -12.62 -3.18
N LEU A 171 5.53 -12.75 -3.33
CA LEU A 171 4.91 -13.99 -3.82
C LEU A 171 5.23 -14.23 -5.30
N THR A 172 5.20 -13.16 -6.10
CA THR A 172 5.52 -13.20 -7.53
C THR A 172 6.96 -13.64 -7.76
N ALA A 173 7.90 -13.12 -6.97
CA ALA A 173 9.31 -13.45 -7.06
C ALA A 173 9.58 -14.94 -6.87
N GLY A 174 8.87 -15.60 -5.94
CA GLY A 174 8.99 -17.04 -5.76
C GLY A 174 8.60 -17.83 -7.00
N TYR A 175 7.43 -17.53 -7.57
CA TYR A 175 6.96 -18.24 -8.77
C TYR A 175 7.84 -17.99 -10.00
N PHE A 176 8.34 -16.78 -10.18
CA PHE A 176 9.24 -16.44 -11.28
C PHE A 176 10.66 -17.01 -11.11
N LEU A 177 10.94 -17.62 -9.95
CA LEU A 177 12.13 -18.43 -9.68
C LEU A 177 11.81 -19.94 -9.71
N ASP A 178 10.73 -20.33 -10.41
CA ASP A 178 10.25 -21.71 -10.55
C ASP A 178 9.95 -22.43 -9.22
N MET A 179 9.64 -21.67 -8.16
CA MET A 179 9.22 -22.28 -6.88
C MET A 179 7.80 -22.83 -6.98
N SER A 180 7.59 -24.00 -6.38
CA SER A 180 6.24 -24.54 -6.16
C SER A 180 5.44 -23.67 -5.18
N THR A 181 4.12 -23.75 -5.26
CA THR A 181 3.18 -23.10 -4.33
C THR A 181 3.54 -23.32 -2.85
N GLU A 182 4.00 -24.52 -2.50
CA GLU A 182 4.35 -24.83 -1.11
C GLU A 182 5.70 -24.23 -0.70
N GLN A 183 6.67 -24.15 -1.61
CA GLN A 183 7.91 -23.39 -1.37
C GLN A 183 7.62 -21.89 -1.19
N VAL A 184 6.71 -21.32 -1.99
CA VAL A 184 6.29 -19.92 -1.84
C VAL A 184 5.65 -19.68 -0.47
N LYS A 185 4.71 -20.54 -0.06
CA LYS A 185 4.09 -20.45 1.28
C LYS A 185 5.08 -20.63 2.43
N ALA A 186 6.12 -21.43 2.22
CA ALA A 186 7.12 -21.75 3.23
C ALA A 186 7.97 -20.54 3.62
N TYR A 187 8.27 -19.61 2.71
CA TYR A 187 9.09 -18.43 3.04
C TYR A 187 8.28 -17.21 3.51
N ILE A 188 6.94 -17.24 3.46
CA ILE A 188 6.08 -16.14 3.96
C ILE A 188 6.44 -15.69 5.40
N PRO A 189 6.72 -16.59 6.37
CA PRO A 189 7.11 -16.15 7.71
C PRO A 189 8.36 -15.26 7.73
N ASP A 190 9.36 -15.55 6.90
CA ASP A 190 10.57 -14.73 6.80
C ASP A 190 10.28 -13.37 6.15
N VAL A 191 9.40 -13.32 5.15
CA VAL A 191 8.90 -12.06 4.58
C VAL A 191 8.24 -11.20 5.67
N LEU A 192 7.35 -11.78 6.46
CA LEU A 192 6.63 -11.05 7.51
C LEU A 192 7.51 -10.67 8.71
N GLU A 193 8.61 -11.37 8.92
CA GLU A 193 9.64 -10.95 9.88
C GLU A 193 10.32 -9.65 9.42
N LYS A 194 10.67 -9.54 8.13
CA LYS A 194 11.21 -8.27 7.58
C LYS A 194 10.18 -7.13 7.62
N PHE A 195 8.91 -7.45 7.37
CA PHE A 195 7.82 -6.48 7.56
C PHE A 195 7.72 -6.00 9.02
N THR A 196 7.80 -6.93 9.98
CA THR A 196 7.83 -6.62 11.42
C THR A 196 8.97 -5.65 11.76
N ILE A 197 10.18 -5.91 11.27
CA ILE A 197 11.36 -5.04 11.48
C ILE A 197 11.13 -3.62 10.93
N ALA A 198 10.51 -3.49 9.76
CA ALA A 198 10.20 -2.18 9.18
C ALA A 198 9.22 -1.38 10.05
N ILE A 199 8.14 -2.03 10.50
CA ILE A 199 7.15 -1.42 11.40
C ILE A 199 7.79 -1.02 12.73
N GLU A 200 8.58 -1.89 13.35
CA GLU A 200 9.28 -1.60 14.61
C GLU A 200 10.27 -0.44 14.47
N SER A 201 10.96 -0.33 13.33
CA SER A 201 11.85 0.80 13.05
C SER A 201 11.08 2.13 12.98
N ILE A 202 9.95 2.16 12.27
CA ILE A 202 9.11 3.36 12.17
C ILE A 202 8.49 3.71 13.53
N TYR A 203 8.04 2.71 14.29
CA TYR A 203 7.56 2.88 15.65
C TYR A 203 8.63 3.44 16.59
N GLY A 204 9.86 2.91 16.52
CA GLY A 204 11.02 3.41 17.27
C GLY A 204 11.37 4.87 16.92
N GLN A 205 11.03 5.29 15.71
CA GLN A 205 11.13 6.67 15.25
C GLN A 205 9.87 7.51 15.53
N GLY A 206 8.96 7.04 16.38
CA GLY A 206 7.81 7.83 16.84
C GLY A 206 6.52 7.63 16.05
N GLY A 207 6.49 6.78 15.01
CA GLY A 207 5.26 6.48 14.28
C GLY A 207 4.23 5.74 15.15
N ARG A 208 2.96 6.14 15.07
CA ARG A 208 1.90 5.61 15.96
C ARG A 208 0.66 5.08 15.25
N SER A 209 0.34 5.55 14.05
CA SER A 209 -0.88 5.14 13.35
C SER A 209 -0.52 4.41 12.07
N PHE A 210 -0.75 3.09 12.04
CA PHE A 210 -0.36 2.21 10.93
C PHE A 210 -1.59 1.71 10.20
N TRP A 211 -1.61 1.87 8.88
CA TRP A 211 -2.67 1.43 7.98
C TRP A 211 -2.09 0.42 7.00
N ILE A 212 -2.49 -0.84 7.13
CA ILE A 212 -1.85 -1.98 6.49
C ILE A 212 -2.86 -2.64 5.56
N HIS A 213 -2.60 -2.59 4.26
CA HIS A 213 -3.31 -3.36 3.27
C HIS A 213 -2.77 -4.79 3.24
N ASN A 214 -3.67 -5.75 3.09
CA ASN A 214 -3.29 -7.10 2.71
C ASN A 214 -3.11 -7.20 1.18
N THR A 215 -2.55 -8.31 0.68
CA THR A 215 -2.38 -8.47 -0.76
C THR A 215 -3.72 -8.72 -1.45
N GLY A 216 -3.88 -8.18 -2.66
CA GLY A 216 -5.05 -8.42 -3.51
C GLY A 216 -5.15 -9.87 -3.99
N PRO A 217 -6.18 -10.18 -4.81
CA PRO A 217 -6.35 -11.52 -5.38
C PRO A 217 -5.31 -11.76 -6.48
N PHE A 218 -4.13 -12.22 -6.04
CA PHE A 218 -2.94 -12.46 -6.85
C PHE A 218 -3.20 -13.33 -8.09
N GLY A 219 -4.03 -14.36 -7.96
CA GLY A 219 -4.40 -15.25 -9.06
C GLY A 219 -5.33 -14.61 -10.09
N CYS A 220 -5.85 -13.41 -9.84
CA CYS A 220 -6.65 -12.66 -10.82
C CYS A 220 -5.81 -11.68 -11.65
N LEU A 221 -4.50 -11.58 -11.41
CA LEU A 221 -3.66 -10.62 -12.14
C LEU A 221 -3.42 -11.12 -13.58
N PRO A 222 -3.64 -10.28 -14.62
CA PRO A 222 -3.47 -10.69 -16.01
C PRO A 222 -2.09 -11.30 -16.29
N TYR A 223 -1.02 -10.64 -15.84
CA TYR A 223 0.34 -11.10 -16.09
C TYR A 223 0.66 -12.41 -15.37
N ILE A 224 -0.02 -12.72 -14.26
CA ILE A 224 0.12 -14.01 -13.57
C ILE A 224 -0.55 -15.12 -14.35
N LEU A 225 -1.76 -14.87 -14.84
CA LEU A 225 -2.51 -15.81 -15.67
C LEU A 225 -1.78 -16.11 -17.00
N ASP A 226 -1.16 -15.10 -17.58
CA ASP A 226 -0.44 -15.20 -18.86
C ASP A 226 0.93 -15.88 -18.72
N ASN A 227 1.75 -15.49 -17.73
CA ASN A 227 3.12 -15.98 -17.62
C ASN A 227 3.24 -17.34 -16.90
N LEU A 228 2.41 -17.60 -15.90
CA LEU A 228 2.55 -18.80 -15.05
C LEU A 228 1.70 -19.99 -15.53
N HIS A 229 1.11 -19.89 -16.73
CA HIS A 229 0.36 -20.93 -17.45
C HIS A 229 -0.55 -21.79 -16.55
N ILE A 230 -1.82 -21.40 -16.43
CA ILE A 230 -2.80 -22.30 -15.82
C ILE A 230 -3.11 -23.45 -16.78
N LEU A 231 -2.75 -24.67 -16.38
CA LEU A 231 -2.74 -25.84 -17.27
C LEU A 231 -4.10 -26.53 -17.36
N SER A 232 -5.01 -26.27 -16.41
CA SER A 232 -6.32 -26.92 -16.38
C SER A 232 -7.46 -25.96 -15.99
N GLY A 233 -8.63 -26.17 -16.59
CA GLY A 233 -9.85 -25.43 -16.20
C GLY A 233 -10.26 -25.66 -14.74
N SER A 234 -9.80 -26.73 -14.09
CA SER A 234 -10.01 -27.00 -12.66
C SER A 234 -9.20 -26.10 -11.73
N GLU A 235 -8.15 -25.46 -12.23
CA GLU A 235 -7.32 -24.54 -11.45
C GLU A 235 -7.81 -23.09 -11.52
N VAL A 236 -8.91 -22.85 -12.24
CA VAL A 236 -9.54 -21.53 -12.37
C VAL A 236 -10.85 -21.52 -11.59
N ASP A 237 -11.07 -20.51 -10.76
CA ASP A 237 -12.33 -20.32 -10.05
C ASP A 237 -13.43 -19.73 -10.96
N LEU A 238 -14.64 -19.58 -10.41
CA LEU A 238 -15.78 -19.02 -11.16
C LEU A 238 -15.59 -17.57 -11.62
N ALA A 239 -14.65 -16.84 -11.00
CA ALA A 239 -14.31 -15.47 -11.38
C ALA A 239 -13.21 -15.41 -12.47
N GLY A 240 -12.68 -16.56 -12.90
CA GLY A 240 -11.61 -16.63 -13.90
C GLY A 240 -10.21 -16.51 -13.31
N CYS A 241 -10.06 -16.63 -11.98
CA CYS A 241 -8.77 -16.46 -11.31
C CYS A 241 -8.11 -17.79 -11.00
N GLY A 242 -6.77 -17.82 -11.05
CA GLY A 242 -5.98 -18.99 -10.68
C GLY A 242 -6.06 -19.30 -9.19
N SER A 243 -6.74 -20.39 -8.85
CA SER A 243 -6.99 -20.82 -7.47
C SER A 243 -5.70 -21.07 -6.68
N PRO A 244 -4.66 -21.77 -7.22
CA PRO A 244 -3.42 -22.00 -6.46
C PRO A 244 -2.73 -20.69 -6.04
N PHE A 245 -2.72 -19.70 -6.92
CA PHE A 245 -2.13 -18.38 -6.68
C PHE A 245 -2.95 -17.58 -5.65
N ASN A 246 -4.27 -17.58 -5.78
CA ASN A 246 -5.16 -16.96 -4.81
C ASN A 246 -5.04 -17.62 -3.42
N ASP A 247 -4.78 -18.91 -3.33
CA ASP A 247 -4.58 -19.60 -2.06
C ASP A 247 -3.26 -19.21 -1.38
N VAL A 248 -2.21 -18.90 -2.14
CA VAL A 248 -1.00 -18.28 -1.59
C VAL A 248 -1.28 -16.88 -1.07
N ALA A 249 -2.01 -16.05 -1.82
CA ALA A 249 -2.41 -14.72 -1.36
C ALA A 249 -3.21 -14.78 -0.05
N LYS A 250 -4.19 -15.68 0.05
CA LYS A 250 -4.94 -15.92 1.29
C LYS A 250 -4.03 -16.39 2.43
N SER A 251 -3.07 -17.28 2.15
CA SER A 251 -2.09 -17.74 3.15
C SER A 251 -1.20 -16.61 3.66
N PHE A 252 -0.75 -15.72 2.78
CA PHE A 252 -0.03 -14.51 3.15
C PHE A 252 -0.89 -13.60 4.01
N ASN A 253 -2.13 -13.32 3.59
CA ASN A 253 -3.06 -12.44 4.28
C ASN A 253 -3.41 -12.95 5.68
N ALA A 254 -3.60 -14.26 5.85
CA ALA A 254 -3.83 -14.88 7.16
C ALA A 254 -2.63 -14.65 8.10
N LYS A 255 -1.41 -14.93 7.64
CA LYS A 255 -0.19 -14.73 8.44
C LYS A 255 0.11 -13.25 8.69
N LEU A 256 -0.19 -12.35 7.74
CA LEU A 256 -0.07 -10.91 7.93
C LEU A 256 -1.02 -10.43 9.02
N LYS A 257 -2.28 -10.89 9.01
CA LYS A 257 -3.27 -10.56 10.05
C LYS A 257 -2.80 -11.02 11.45
N GLU A 258 -2.23 -12.22 11.56
CA GLU A 258 -1.61 -12.69 12.80
C GLU A 258 -0.42 -11.81 13.22
N THR A 259 0.42 -11.42 12.27
CA THR A 259 1.57 -10.53 12.49
C THR A 259 1.14 -9.16 12.99
N VAL A 260 0.10 -8.55 12.39
CA VAL A 260 -0.47 -7.28 12.84
C VAL A 260 -1.08 -7.40 14.23
N ALA A 261 -1.80 -8.49 14.52
CA ALA A 261 -2.35 -8.74 15.85
C ALA A 261 -1.24 -8.90 16.92
N ARG A 262 -0.08 -9.45 16.55
CA ARG A 262 1.11 -9.51 17.42
C ARG A 262 1.73 -8.12 17.62
N LEU A 263 1.95 -7.35 16.55
CA LEU A 263 2.46 -5.98 16.59
C LEU A 263 1.59 -5.09 17.48
N GLN A 264 0.26 -5.20 17.39
CA GLN A 264 -0.67 -4.45 18.24
C GLN A 264 -0.48 -4.76 19.73
N LYS A 265 -0.09 -5.98 20.10
CA LYS A 265 0.18 -6.37 21.49
C LYS A 265 1.56 -5.90 21.96
N THR A 266 2.56 -5.91 21.08
CA THR A 266 3.95 -5.58 21.44
C THR A 266 4.26 -4.09 21.35
N LEU A 267 3.47 -3.32 20.59
CA LEU A 267 3.63 -1.89 20.37
C LEU A 267 2.42 -1.12 20.93
N PRO A 268 2.26 -1.04 22.27
CA PRO A 268 1.01 -0.62 22.91
C PRO A 268 0.64 0.86 22.69
N SER A 269 1.59 1.70 22.26
CA SER A 269 1.30 3.10 21.91
C SER A 269 0.84 3.28 20.47
N ALA A 270 0.86 2.23 19.65
CA ALA A 270 0.46 2.29 18.26
C ALA A 270 -0.97 1.77 18.03
N VAL A 271 -1.63 2.33 17.02
CA VAL A 271 -2.91 1.88 16.49
C VAL A 271 -2.66 1.25 15.12
N PHE A 272 -3.25 0.08 14.90
CA PHE A 272 -3.16 -0.65 13.65
C PHE A 272 -4.54 -0.79 13.01
N THR A 273 -4.66 -0.33 11.78
CA THR A 273 -5.80 -0.58 10.91
C THR A 273 -5.38 -1.58 9.85
N TYR A 274 -6.00 -2.76 9.86
CA TYR A 274 -5.81 -3.78 8.83
C TYR A 274 -6.94 -3.70 7.82
N VAL A 275 -6.61 -3.61 6.54
CA VAL A 275 -7.59 -3.47 5.45
C VAL A 275 -7.56 -4.70 4.56
N ASP A 276 -8.74 -5.31 4.39
CA ASP A 276 -8.93 -6.48 3.55
C ASP A 276 -9.16 -6.09 2.08
N VAL A 277 -8.09 -5.64 1.43
CA VAL A 277 -8.05 -5.30 0.01
C VAL A 277 -8.33 -6.51 -0.88
N TYR A 278 -7.95 -7.73 -0.45
CA TYR A 278 -8.27 -8.97 -1.16
C TYR A 278 -9.76 -9.09 -1.44
N SER A 279 -10.59 -9.05 -0.40
CA SER A 279 -12.03 -9.25 -0.53
C SER A 279 -12.66 -8.15 -1.37
N ILE A 280 -12.26 -6.89 -1.16
CA ILE A 280 -12.76 -5.75 -1.94
C ILE A 280 -12.46 -5.91 -3.44
N LYS A 281 -11.21 -6.24 -3.80
CA LYS A 281 -10.81 -6.40 -5.20
C LYS A 281 -11.45 -7.66 -5.82
N TYR A 282 -11.55 -8.75 -5.07
CA TYR A 282 -12.17 -9.99 -5.56
C TYR A 282 -13.68 -9.83 -5.79
N ASP A 283 -14.39 -9.13 -4.90
CA ASP A 283 -15.81 -8.81 -5.08
C ASP A 283 -16.03 -7.94 -6.33
N LEU A 284 -15.16 -6.96 -6.56
CA LEU A 284 -15.20 -6.13 -7.77
C LEU A 284 -15.04 -6.96 -9.05
N ILE A 285 -14.09 -7.90 -9.05
CA ILE A 285 -13.80 -8.77 -10.21
C ILE A 285 -14.96 -9.73 -10.46
N SER A 286 -15.41 -10.41 -9.41
CA SER A 286 -16.48 -11.41 -9.51
C SER A 286 -17.85 -10.81 -9.86
N GLN A 287 -18.07 -9.52 -9.55
CA GLN A 287 -19.33 -8.81 -9.81
C GLN A 287 -19.21 -7.72 -10.87
N ALA A 288 -18.12 -7.68 -11.65
CA ALA A 288 -17.81 -6.58 -12.58
C ALA A 288 -19.01 -6.18 -13.47
N ARG A 289 -19.67 -7.18 -14.07
CA ARG A 289 -20.84 -6.97 -14.94
C ARG A 289 -22.03 -6.30 -14.23
N ILE A 290 -22.24 -6.62 -12.95
CA ILE A 290 -23.33 -6.06 -12.14
C ILE A 290 -23.00 -4.61 -11.76
N MET A 291 -21.72 -4.30 -11.52
CA MET A 291 -21.25 -2.97 -11.15
C MET A 291 -21.07 -2.02 -12.36
N GLY A 292 -21.52 -2.43 -13.55
CA GLY A 292 -21.41 -1.62 -14.77
C GLY A 292 -19.99 -1.48 -15.29
N LEU A 293 -19.03 -2.20 -14.70
CA LEU A 293 -17.74 -2.42 -15.33
C LEU A 293 -18.01 -3.38 -16.50
N GLY A 294 -17.50 -3.05 -17.69
CA GLY A 294 -17.58 -3.95 -18.84
C GLY A 294 -16.98 -5.32 -18.49
N THR A 295 -17.00 -6.27 -19.44
CA THR A 295 -16.06 -7.39 -19.33
C THR A 295 -14.70 -6.78 -19.05
N LEU A 296 -14.10 -7.08 -17.88
CA LEU A 296 -12.75 -6.66 -17.55
C LEU A 296 -11.84 -7.37 -18.56
N TYR A 297 -11.75 -6.80 -19.77
CA TYR A 297 -10.77 -7.21 -20.74
C TYR A 297 -9.45 -6.81 -20.12
N TRP A 298 -8.75 -7.83 -19.64
CA TRP A 298 -7.51 -7.90 -18.88
C TRP A 298 -6.28 -7.16 -19.48
N ARG A 299 -6.50 -6.10 -20.25
CA ARG A 299 -5.47 -5.32 -20.97
C ARG A 299 -5.06 -4.01 -20.30
N VAL A 300 -5.60 -3.68 -19.13
CA VAL A 300 -5.23 -2.45 -18.41
C VAL A 300 -4.58 -2.84 -17.08
N ALA A 301 -3.35 -2.40 -16.87
CA ALA A 301 -2.37 -2.86 -15.87
C ALA A 301 -1.69 -4.22 -16.16
N GLY A 302 -1.15 -4.35 -17.36
CA GLY A 302 -0.27 -5.44 -17.76
C GLY A 302 0.72 -5.00 -18.84
N THR A 303 1.43 -3.89 -18.63
CA THR A 303 2.62 -3.62 -19.45
C THR A 303 3.79 -4.41 -18.86
N VAL A 304 3.82 -5.70 -19.19
CA VAL A 304 5.08 -6.43 -19.35
C VAL A 304 5.64 -5.95 -20.69
N GLU A 305 6.56 -5.01 -20.65
CA GLU A 305 7.63 -4.98 -21.64
C GLU A 305 8.94 -5.05 -20.85
N VAL A 306 9.79 -5.95 -21.34
CA VAL A 306 11.00 -6.55 -20.78
C VAL A 306 12.00 -5.51 -20.24
#